data_AF-A0A5Q3Q0R6-F1
#
_entry.id   AF-A0A5Q3Q0R6-F1
#
_cell.length_a   1.000
_cell.length_b   1.000
_cell.length_c   1.000
_cell.angle_alpha   90.00
_cell.angle_beta   90.00
_cell.angle_gamma   90.00
#
_symmetry.space_group_name_H-M   'P 1'
#
loop_
_entity.id
_entity.type
_entity.pdbx_description
1 polymer ?
#
loop_
_entity_poly.entity_id
_entity_poly.type
_entity_poly.pdbx_seq_one_letter_code
_entity_poly.pdbx_strand_id
1 'polypeptide(L)' 'MRTPLTAEPDRRWTWEFRDLSHARRDLSVLADRDRVVLAGPPGDAAVLSSDAVGRLSSALRAAAEQARK' A
#
# COMPACT_ATOMS: atom_id res chain seq x y z
N MET A 1 -11.19 23.46 -12.66
CA MET A 1 -12.01 22.31 -13.08
C MET A 1 -11.20 21.04 -12.88
N ARG A 2 -11.42 20.29 -11.80
CA ARG A 2 -10.91 18.92 -11.62
C ARG A 2 -12.07 18.11 -11.05
N THR A 3 -12.51 17.16 -11.86
CA THR A 3 -13.68 16.29 -11.71
C THR A 3 -13.65 15.54 -10.37
N PRO A 4 -14.79 15.34 -9.70
CA PRO A 4 -14.85 14.46 -8.54
C PRO A 4 -14.68 13.02 -9.04
N LEU A 5 -13.56 12.38 -8.71
CA LEU A 5 -13.51 10.92 -8.67
C LEU A 5 -14.38 10.55 -7.48
N THR A 6 -15.53 9.92 -7.75
CA THR A 6 -16.36 9.25 -6.77
C THR A 6 -15.48 8.44 -5.83
N ALA A 7 -15.16 9.02 -4.67
CA ALA A 7 -14.57 8.30 -3.57
C ALA A 7 -15.74 7.60 -2.91
N GLU A 8 -15.88 6.30 -3.15
CA GLU A 8 -16.46 5.46 -2.11
C GLU A 8 -15.75 5.84 -0.80
N PRO A 9 -16.48 6.31 0.21
CA PRO A 9 -15.85 6.61 1.48
C PRO A 9 -15.37 5.29 2.09
N ASP A 10 -14.18 5.32 2.69
CA ASP A 10 -13.80 4.47 3.84
C ASP A 10 -12.92 3.21 3.66
N ARG A 11 -12.08 3.07 2.61
CA ARG A 11 -11.01 2.04 2.60
C ARG A 11 -9.66 2.53 2.09
N ARG A 12 -9.22 3.68 2.59
CA ARG A 12 -7.87 4.20 2.35
C ARG A 12 -7.12 4.31 3.66
N TRP A 13 -5.91 3.78 3.67
CA TRP A 13 -4.97 3.90 4.78
C TRP A 13 -3.68 4.54 4.27
N THR A 14 -3.09 5.42 5.07
CA THR A 14 -1.78 5.99 4.77
C THR A 14 -0.86 5.69 5.92
N TRP A 15 0.33 5.19 5.62
CA TRP A 15 1.41 4.97 6.58
C TRP A 15 2.60 5.82 6.21
N GLU A 16 3.17 6.47 7.21
CA GLU A 16 4.44 7.15 7.08
C GLU A 16 5.54 6.20 7.54
N PHE A 17 6.58 6.04 6.73
CA PHE A 17 7.75 5.23 7.07
C PHE A 17 9.03 5.97 6.66
N ARG A 18 10.15 5.56 7.23
CA ARG A 18 11.47 5.97 6.76
C ARG A 18 12.04 4.88 5.88
N ASP A 19 12.51 5.25 4.70
CA ASP A 19 13.26 4.34 3.85
C ASP A 19 14.68 4.09 4.42
N LEU A 20 15.44 3.23 3.75
CA LEU A 20 16.83 2.91 4.14
C LEU A 20 17.76 4.14 4.13
N SER A 21 17.37 5.21 3.44
CA SER A 21 18.09 6.49 3.40
C SER A 21 17.58 7.48 4.47
N HIS A 22 16.79 7.02 5.45
CA HIS A 22 16.15 7.83 6.49
C HIS A 22 15.19 8.90 5.98
N ALA A 23 14.85 8.88 4.69
CA ALA A 23 13.95 9.87 4.12
C ALA A 23 12.50 9.51 4.48
N ARG A 24 11.71 10.53 4.84
CA ARG A 24 10.28 10.35 5.10
C ARG A 24 9.59 9.97 3.78
N ARG A 25 8.81 8.89 3.83
CA ARG A 25 8.01 8.38 2.73
C ARG A 25 6.60 8.09 3.21
N ASP A 26 5.65 8.34 2.34
CA ASP A 26 4.25 8.02 2.54
C ASP A 26 3.88 6.83 1.66
N LEU A 27 3.26 5.82 2.25
CA LEU A 27 2.64 4.70 1.55
C LEU A 27 1.14 4.81 1.75
N SER A 28 0.38 4.95 0.67
CA SER A 28 -1.08 4.88 0.70
C SER A 28 -1.56 3.54 0.15
N VAL A 29 -2.49 2.90 0.85
CA VAL A 29 -3.21 1.73 0.36
C VAL A 29 -4.67 2.10 0.16
N LEU A 30 -5.19 1.79 -1.02
CA LEU A 30 -6.60 1.95 -1.35
C LEU A 30 -7.17 0.59 -1.72
N ALA A 31 -8.29 0.21 -1.13
CA ALA A 31 -9.04 -0.96 -1.57
C ALA A 31 -10.24 -0.51 -2.41
N ASP A 32 -10.28 -0.94 -3.67
CA ASP A 32 -11.39 -0.76 -4.60
C ASP A 32 -11.90 -2.14 -5.04
N ARG A 33 -13.05 -2.55 -4.52
CA ARG A 33 -13.70 -3.83 -4.84
C ARG A 33 -12.77 -5.04 -4.68
N ASP A 34 -12.17 -5.52 -5.78
CA ASP A 34 -11.25 -6.67 -5.86
C ASP A 34 -9.78 -6.27 -6.06
N ARG A 35 -9.51 -4.97 -6.08
CA ARG A 35 -8.18 -4.40 -6.33
C ARG A 35 -7.70 -3.65 -5.11
N VAL A 36 -6.41 -3.76 -4.86
CA VAL A 36 -5.69 -3.00 -3.84
C VAL A 36 -4.59 -2.23 -4.53
N VAL A 37 -4.60 -0.92 -4.35
CA VAL A 37 -3.59 -0.02 -4.91
C VAL A 37 -2.65 0.40 -3.80
N LEU A 38 -1.38 0.04 -3.93
CA LEU A 38 -0.27 0.54 -3.12
C LEU A 38 0.36 1.72 -3.87
N ALA A 39 0.18 2.93 -3.37
CA ALA A 39 0.80 4.13 -3.89
C ALA A 39 1.95 4.55 -2.96
N GLY A 40 3.18 4.53 -3.49
CA GLY A 40 4.37 5.00 -2.80
C GLY A 40 4.62 6.50 -3.04
N PRO A 41 5.87 6.97 -2.84
CA PRO A 41 6.27 8.32 -3.23
C PRO A 41 5.86 8.64 -4.68
N PRO A 42 5.65 9.93 -5.01
CA PRO A 42 5.02 10.34 -6.26
C PRO A 42 5.72 9.72 -7.48
N GLY A 43 4.98 8.90 -8.22
CA GLY A 43 5.46 8.21 -9.43
C GLY A 43 5.40 6.69 -9.35
N ASP A 44 5.28 6.09 -8.15
CA ASP A 44 5.26 4.64 -7.98
C ASP A 44 3.93 4.15 -7.41
N ALA A 45 3.20 3.35 -8.20
CA ALA A 45 1.94 2.74 -7.77
C ALA A 45 1.85 1.30 -8.28
N ALA A 46 1.68 0.36 -7.36
CA ALA A 46 1.44 -1.04 -7.65
C ALA A 46 -0.05 -1.37 -7.46
N VAL A 47 -0.70 -1.88 -8.50
CA VAL A 47 -2.07 -2.39 -8.44
C VAL A 47 -2.02 -3.89 -8.29
N LEU A 48 -2.63 -4.40 -7.23
CA LEU A 48 -2.68 -5.82 -6.88
C LEU A 48 -4.13 -6.30 -6.85
N SER A 49 -4.37 -7.57 -7.19
CA SER A 49 -5.64 -8.23 -6.91
C SER A 49 -5.72 -8.67 -5.44
N SER A 50 -6.92 -8.97 -4.97
CA SER A 50 -7.17 -9.52 -3.62
C SER A 50 -6.29 -10.75 -3.30
N ASP A 51 -6.14 -11.70 -4.23
CA ASP A 51 -5.25 -12.87 -4.07
C ASP A 51 -3.78 -12.47 -3.94
N ALA A 52 -3.30 -11.56 -4.80
CA ALA A 52 -1.92 -11.09 -4.78
C ALA A 52 -1.59 -10.36 -3.46
N VAL A 53 -2.55 -9.65 -2.88
CA VAL A 53 -2.42 -9.01 -1.56
C VAL A 53 -2.31 -10.04 -0.45
N GLY A 54 -3.10 -11.11 -0.51
CA GLY A 54 -2.99 -12.24 0.43
C GLY A 54 -1.60 -12.87 0.42
N ARG A 55 -1.05 -13.09 -0.78
CA ARG A 55 0.32 -13.60 -0.95
C ARG A 55 1.37 -12.62 -0.41
N LEU A 56 1.23 -11.33 -0.72
CA LEU A 56 2.13 -10.28 -0.21
C LEU A 56 2.10 -10.21 1.32
N SER A 57 0.90 -10.26 1.92
CA SER A 57 0.74 -10.26 3.38
C SER A 57 1.43 -11.46 4.03
N SER A 58 1.28 -12.64 3.45
CA SER A 58 1.96 -13.86 3.92
C SER A 58 3.49 -13.71 3.82
N ALA A 59 4.00 -13.21 2.68
CA ALA A 59 5.42 -12.97 2.48
C ALA A 59 6.00 -11.93 3.45
N LEU A 60 5.30 -10.80 3.66
CA LEU A 60 5.70 -9.77 4.62
C LEU A 60 5.72 -10.30 6.04
N ARG A 61 4.73 -11.10 6.43
CA ARG A 61 4.71 -11.76 7.75
C ARG A 61 5.89 -12.71 7.91
N ALA A 62 6.19 -13.54 6.91
CA ALA A 62 7.34 -14.43 6.93
C ALA A 62 8.67 -13.68 6.98
N ALA A 63 8.78 -12.55 6.27
CA ALA A 63 9.96 -11.69 6.32
C ALA A 63 10.12 -11.03 7.71
N ALA A 64 9.01 -10.58 8.32
CA ALA A 64 9.02 -9.99 9.67
C ALA A 64 9.47 -11.00 10.74
N GLU A 65 9.03 -12.25 10.65
CA GLU A 65 9.51 -13.32 11.55
C GLU A 65 11.01 -13.57 11.38
N GLN A 66 11.51 -13.56 10.15
CA GLN A 66 12.95 -13.70 9.88
C GLN A 66 13.75 -12.49 10.40
N ALA A 67 13.22 -11.27 10.27
CA ALA A 67 13.89 -10.06 10.73
C ALA A 67 13.96 -9.93 12.26
N ARG A 68 13.15 -10.69 13.01
CA ARG A 68 13.19 -10.76 14.48
C ARG A 68 14.26 -11.71 15.02
N LYS A 69 14.84 -12.54 14.17
CA LYS A 69 15.87 -13.53 14.51
C LYS A 69 17.26 -12.93 14.40
#